data_AF-A0A2E5ZUY0-F1
#
_entry.id   AF-A0A2E5ZUY0-F1
#
_cell.length_a   1.000
_cell.length_b   1.000
_cell.length_c   1.000
_cell.angle_alpha   90.00
_cell.angle_beta   90.00
_cell.angle_gamma   90.00
#
_symmetry.space_group_name_H-M   'P 1'
#
loop_
_entity.id
_entity.type
_entity.pdbx_description
1 polymer ?
#
loop_
_entity_poly.entity_id
_entity_poly.type
_entity_poly.pdbx_seq_one_letter_code
_entity_poly.pdbx_strand_id
1 'polypeptide(L)'
;MNLENSWKLAIGITFGVCMLIFGSVFWNNATEDYYNPLNEETYEINSCLQYMEHPLNSMEDRDNCIQKRQIGGIFTVIGIVSLWATIYINKDYILKLLKDNNLL
;
A
#
# COMPACT_ATOMS: atom_id res chain seq x y z
N MET A 1 3.24 22.48 -25.06
CA MET A 1 3.91 22.40 -23.73
C MET A 1 2.96 22.06 -22.57
N ASN A 2 1.66 22.40 -22.59
CA ASN A 2 0.72 22.06 -21.50
C ASN A 2 0.23 20.60 -21.49
N LEU A 3 -0.02 20.00 -22.66
CA LEU A 3 -0.64 18.68 -22.73
C LEU A 3 0.30 17.56 -22.25
N GLU A 4 1.57 17.61 -22.64
CA GLU A 4 2.58 16.61 -22.27
C GLU A 4 2.86 16.57 -20.76
N ASN A 5 3.03 17.73 -20.13
CA ASN A 5 3.25 17.82 -18.69
C ASN A 5 2.00 17.40 -17.89
N SER A 6 0.80 17.70 -18.40
CA SER A 6 -0.46 17.21 -17.84
C SER A 6 -0.54 15.68 -17.85
N TRP A 7 -0.21 15.06 -18.99
CA TRP A 7 -0.20 13.60 -19.12
C TRP A 7 0.87 12.95 -18.22
N LYS A 8 2.08 13.51 -18.17
CA LYS A 8 3.15 13.01 -17.27
C LYS A 8 2.72 13.05 -15.80
N LEU A 9 2.08 14.14 -15.38
CA LEU A 9 1.57 14.29 -14.03
C LEU A 9 0.44 13.31 -13.74
N ALA A 10 -0.53 13.17 -14.66
CA ALA A 10 -1.65 12.24 -14.51
C ALA A 10 -1.17 10.78 -14.41
N ILE A 11 -0.23 10.37 -15.28
CA ILE A 11 0.32 9.01 -15.26
C ILE A 11 1.08 8.75 -13.95
N GLY A 12 1.93 9.69 -13.53
CA GLY A 12 2.71 9.53 -12.30
C GLY A 12 1.85 9.44 -11.05
N ILE A 13 0.81 10.28 -10.95
CA ILE A 13 -0.17 10.21 -9.85
C ILE A 13 -0.94 8.90 -9.90
N THR A 14 -1.45 8.51 -11.06
CA THR A 14 -2.22 7.26 -11.23
C THR A 14 -1.39 6.06 -10.82
N PHE A 15 -0.14 5.97 -11.30
CA PHE A 15 0.77 4.89 -10.93
C PHE A 15 1.02 4.86 -9.42
N GLY A 16 1.33 6.00 -8.81
CA GLY A 16 1.60 6.07 -7.38
C GLY A 16 0.38 5.69 -6.52
N VAL A 17 -0.81 6.17 -6.88
CA VAL A 17 -2.06 5.81 -6.21
C VAL A 17 -2.37 4.32 -6.37
N CYS A 18 -2.22 3.76 -7.57
CA CYS A 18 -2.38 2.31 -7.78
C CYS A 18 -1.44 1.51 -6.88
N MET A 19 -0.16 1.89 -6.79
CA MET A 19 0.81 1.20 -5.93
C MET A 19 0.44 1.28 -4.45
N LEU A 20 -0.10 2.42 -3.98
CA LEU A 20 -0.63 2.53 -2.62
C LEU A 20 -1.84 1.62 -2.38
N ILE A 21 -2.77 1.54 -3.34
CA ILE A 21 -3.94 0.67 -3.24
C ILE A 21 -3.50 -0.80 -3.18
N PHE A 22 -2.62 -1.23 -4.09
CA PHE A 22 -2.06 -2.58 -4.06
C PHE A 22 -1.34 -2.85 -2.73
N GLY A 23 -0.51 -1.91 -2.27
CA GLY A 23 0.17 -2.01 -0.98
C GLY A 23 -0.78 -2.23 0.19
N SER A 24 -1.87 -1.44 0.24
CA SER A 24 -2.90 -1.57 1.27
C SER A 24 -3.65 -2.89 1.21
N VAL A 25 -3.96 -3.40 0.01
CA VAL A 25 -4.65 -4.70 -0.14
C VAL A 25 -3.79 -5.83 0.41
N PHE A 26 -2.51 -5.89 0.03
CA PHE A 26 -1.59 -6.90 0.56
C PHE A 26 -1.36 -6.76 2.07
N TRP A 27 -1.31 -5.53 2.58
CA TRP A 27 -1.13 -5.29 4.00
C TRP A 27 -2.34 -5.72 4.83
N ASN A 28 -3.56 -5.40 4.37
CA ASN A 28 -4.80 -5.71 5.08
C ASN A 28 -5.16 -7.19 4.98
N ASN A 29 -4.90 -7.83 3.84
CA ASN A 29 -5.11 -9.27 3.67
C ASN A 29 -3.96 -10.12 4.23
N ALA A 30 -2.97 -9.50 4.88
CA ALA A 30 -1.86 -10.24 5.48
C ALA A 30 -2.30 -11.05 6.70
N THR A 31 -3.29 -10.55 7.43
CA THR A 31 -3.85 -11.19 8.61
C THR A 31 -5.31 -11.52 8.35
N GLU A 32 -5.66 -12.79 8.50
CA GLU A 32 -7.02 -13.31 8.32
C GLU A 32 -7.44 -14.01 9.61
N ASP A 33 -8.72 -13.91 9.95
CA ASP A 33 -9.31 -14.60 11.11
C ASP A 33 -9.07 -16.10 10.99
N TYR A 34 -8.57 -16.71 12.07
CA TYR A 34 -8.22 -18.12 12.09
C TYR A 34 -9.29 -18.93 12.81
N TYR A 35 -9.93 -19.85 12.10
CA TYR A 35 -10.84 -20.81 12.69
C TYR A 35 -10.09 -22.07 13.13
N ASN A 36 -10.17 -22.39 14.42
CA ASN A 36 -9.58 -23.63 14.94
C ASN A 36 -10.66 -24.73 15.02
N PRO A 37 -10.58 -25.79 14.20
CA PRO A 37 -11.57 -26.86 14.21
C PRO A 37 -11.52 -27.74 15.47
N LEU A 38 -10.45 -27.66 16.27
CA LEU A 38 -10.29 -28.48 17.47
C LEU A 38 -11.10 -27.98 18.68
N ASN A 39 -11.40 -26.68 18.71
CA ASN A 39 -12.20 -26.07 19.77
C ASN A 39 -13.37 -25.22 19.25
N GLU A 40 -13.56 -25.16 17.93
CA GLU A 40 -14.64 -24.43 17.26
C GLU A 40 -14.62 -22.91 17.52
N GLU A 41 -13.45 -22.36 17.93
CA GLU A 41 -13.26 -20.94 18.17
C GLU A 41 -12.60 -20.24 16.98
N THR A 42 -13.02 -18.99 16.74
CA THR A 42 -12.38 -18.09 15.77
C THR A 42 -11.50 -17.09 16.50
N TYR A 43 -10.24 -17.00 16.09
CA TYR A 43 -9.26 -16.08 16.63
C TYR A 43 -9.06 -14.91 15.67
N GLU A 44 -9.31 -13.69 16.14
CA GLU A 44 -8.97 -12.48 15.39
C GLU A 44 -7.44 -12.29 15.39
N ILE A 45 -6.84 -12.41 14.20
CA ILE A 45 -5.41 -12.24 14.02
C ILE A 45 -5.13 -10.81 13.57
N ASN A 46 -4.37 -10.08 14.38
CA ASN A 46 -3.97 -8.70 14.13
C ASN A 46 -2.46 -8.57 13.88
N SER A 47 -1.69 -9.63 14.18
CA SER A 47 -0.25 -9.66 13.95
C SER A 47 0.21 -11.04 13.49
N CYS A 48 1.23 -11.07 12.60
CA CYS A 48 1.79 -12.33 12.12
C CYS A 48 2.42 -13.20 13.23
N LEU A 49 2.76 -12.61 14.38
CA LEU A 49 3.33 -13.34 15.52
C LEU A 49 2.28 -14.21 16.22
N GLN A 50 1.00 -13.84 16.17
CA GLN A 50 -0.08 -14.60 16.81
C GLN A 50 -0.28 -15.99 16.18
N TYR A 51 0.15 -16.21 14.94
CA TYR A 51 0.16 -17.55 14.34
C TYR A 51 1.10 -18.54 15.07
N MET A 52 2.10 -18.04 15.82
CA MET A 52 3.00 -18.88 16.65
C MET A 52 2.50 -19.09 18.08
N GLU A 53 1.42 -18.41 18.48
CA GLU A 53 0.86 -18.57 19.81
C GLU A 53 -0.01 -19.84 19.86
N HIS A 54 -0.02 -20.50 21.00
CA HIS A 54 -0.91 -21.64 21.22
C HIS A 54 -2.37 -21.11 21.24
N PRO A 55 -3.33 -21.72 20.52
CA PRO A 55 -3.29 -23.05 19.89
C PRO A 55 -2.89 -23.11 18.41
N LEU A 56 -2.61 -21.99 17.74
CA LEU A 56 -2.36 -21.99 16.29
C LEU A 56 -1.07 -22.70 15.92
N ASN A 57 0.06 -22.34 16.54
CA ASN A 57 1.40 -22.89 16.30
C ASN A 57 1.75 -23.12 14.80
N SER A 58 1.25 -22.27 13.91
CA SER A 58 1.39 -22.39 12.46
C SER A 58 2.52 -21.52 11.95
N MET A 59 3.65 -22.15 11.62
CA MET A 59 4.79 -21.45 11.02
C MET A 59 4.51 -21.02 9.58
N GLU A 60 3.73 -21.80 8.84
CA GLU A 60 3.39 -21.52 7.44
C GLU A 60 2.52 -20.26 7.33
N ASP A 61 1.46 -20.14 8.15
CA ASP A 61 0.59 -18.97 8.15
C ASP A 61 1.32 -17.71 8.59
N ARG A 62 2.23 -17.84 9.56
CA ARG A 62 3.14 -16.76 9.96
C ARG A 62 3.97 -16.26 8.80
N ASP A 63 4.64 -17.16 8.09
CA ASP A 63 5.58 -16.78 7.03
C ASP A 63 4.83 -16.20 5.83
N ASN A 64 3.64 -16.73 5.51
CA ASN A 64 2.73 -16.17 4.50
C ASN A 64 2.27 -14.75 4.90
N CYS A 65 1.88 -14.53 6.16
CA CYS A 65 1.53 -13.21 6.68
C CYS A 65 2.70 -12.22 6.57
N ILE A 66 3.91 -12.63 6.97
CA ILE A 66 5.12 -11.80 6.87
C ILE A 66 5.40 -11.45 5.40
N GLN A 67 5.30 -12.42 4.49
CA GLN A 67 5.52 -12.18 3.07
C GLN A 67 4.49 -11.20 2.49
N LYS A 68 3.20 -11.38 2.79
CA LYS A 68 2.14 -10.45 2.38
C LYS A 68 2.38 -9.03 2.93
N ARG A 69 2.74 -8.88 4.21
CA ARG A 69 3.11 -7.57 4.80
C ARG A 69 4.33 -6.96 4.14
N GLN A 70 5.36 -7.75 3.84
CA GLN A 70 6.56 -7.26 3.19
C GLN A 70 6.26 -6.76 1.77
N ILE A 71 5.48 -7.52 0.99
CA ILE A 71 5.03 -7.13 -0.34
C ILE A 71 4.18 -5.84 -0.26
N GLY A 72 3.21 -5.79 0.66
CA GLY A 72 2.38 -4.62 0.89
C GLY A 72 3.19 -3.38 1.27
N GLY A 73 4.20 -3.55 2.13
CA GLY A 73 5.15 -2.51 2.50
C GLY A 73 5.98 -2.00 1.32
N ILE A 74 6.49 -2.91 0.48
CA ILE A 74 7.26 -2.55 -0.72
C ILE A 74 6.41 -1.72 -1.68
N PHE A 75 5.20 -2.18 -2.00
CA PHE A 75 4.29 -1.45 -2.89
C PHE A 75 3.93 -0.07 -2.32
N THR A 76 3.71 0.02 -1.01
CA THR A 76 3.43 1.30 -0.34
C THR A 76 4.60 2.26 -0.47
N VAL A 77 5.83 1.80 -0.22
CA VAL A 77 7.04 2.63 -0.36
C VAL A 77 7.22 3.09 -1.81
N ILE A 78 7.06 2.20 -2.80
CA ILE A 78 7.13 2.56 -4.22
C ILE A 78 6.04 3.59 -4.57
N GLY A 79 4.83 3.43 -4.05
CA GLY A 79 3.75 4.40 -4.23
C GLY A 79 4.10 5.79 -3.70
N ILE A 80 4.59 5.87 -2.46
CA ILE A 80 4.99 7.16 -1.85
C ILE A 80 6.13 7.81 -2.65
N VAL A 81 7.17 7.05 -2.98
CA VAL A 81 8.35 7.56 -3.70
C VAL A 81 7.96 8.03 -5.11
N SER A 82 7.13 7.27 -5.83
CA SER A 82 6.68 7.65 -7.17
C SER A 82 5.79 8.89 -7.16
N LEU A 83 4.89 9.06 -6.17
CA LEU A 83 4.12 10.28 -6.01
C LEU A 83 5.02 11.48 -5.72
N TRP A 84 5.96 11.33 -4.78
CA TRP A 84 6.90 12.38 -4.44
C TRP A 84 7.75 12.79 -5.64
N ALA A 85 8.29 11.81 -6.38
CA ALA A 85 9.06 12.05 -7.59
C ALA A 85 8.21 12.74 -8.68
N THR A 86 6.95 12.34 -8.84
CA THR A 86 6.02 12.95 -9.80
C THR A 86 5.78 14.42 -9.48
N ILE A 87 5.54 14.76 -8.20
CA ILE A 87 5.38 16.14 -7.76
C ILE A 87 6.67 16.93 -7.97
N TYR A 88 7.82 16.35 -7.62
CA TYR A 88 9.12 17.02 -7.72
C TYR A 88 9.47 17.37 -9.17
N ILE A 89 9.33 16.41 -10.10
CA ILE A 89 9.66 16.61 -11.53
C ILE A 89 8.70 17.61 -12.18
N ASN A 90 7.41 17.61 -11.80
CA ASN A 90 6.40 18.49 -12.38
C ASN A 90 6.14 19.77 -11.57
N LYS A 91 7.01 20.10 -10.61
CA LYS A 91 6.83 21.21 -9.65
C LYS A 91 6.46 22.53 -10.32
N ASP A 92 7.20 22.92 -11.36
CA ASP A 92 6.99 24.22 -12.02
C ASP A 92 5.64 24.27 -12.77
N TYR A 93 5.23 23.13 -13.34
CA TYR A 93 3.94 23.00 -13.99
C TYR A 93 2.79 23.06 -12.98
N ILE A 94 2.93 22.41 -11.82
CA ILE A 94 1.97 22.46 -10.71
C ILE A 94 1.85 23.89 -10.17
N LEU A 95 2.98 24.56 -9.91
CA LEU A 95 2.99 25.94 -9.42
C LEU A 95 2.32 26.90 -10.40
N LYS A 96 2.53 26.70 -11.70
CA LYS A 96 1.85 27.47 -12.73
C LYS A 96 0.34 27.23 -12.71
N LEU A 97 -0.10 25.97 -12.65
CA LEU A 97 -1.51 25.60 -12.52
C LEU A 97 -2.18 26.21 -11.29
N LEU A 98 -1.50 26.22 -10.14
CA LEU A 98 -2.04 26.79 -8.90
C LEU A 98 -2.26 28.31 -9.03
N LYS A 99 -1.28 29.03 -9.59
CA LYS A 99 -1.40 30.47 -9.86
C LYS A 99 -2.50 30.77 -10.87
N ASP A 100 -2.57 30.02 -11.96
CA ASP A 100 -3.56 30.22 -13.03
C ASP A 100 -5.01 30.00 -12.53
N ASN A 101 -5.19 29.21 -11.46
CA ASN A 101 -6.50 28.94 -10.85
C ASN A 101 -6.77 29.74 -9.56
N ASN A 102 -5.95 30.75 -9.23
CA ASN A 102 -6.04 31.52 -7.97
C ASN A 102 -6.08 30.64 -6.70
N LEU A 103 -5.40 29.50 -6.73
CA LEU A 103 -5.23 28.62 -5.57
C LEU A 103 -3.99 29.00 -4.74
N LEU A 104 -3.23 30.00 -5.20
CA LEU A 104 -1.99 30.51 -4.61
C LEU A 104 -1.83 31.99 -4.93
#